data_AF-A0A6I9RMW5-F1
#
_entry.id   AF-A0A6I9RMW5-F1
#
_cell.length_a   1.000
_cell.length_b   1.000
_cell.length_c   1.000
_cell.angle_alpha   90.00
_cell.angle_beta   90.00
_cell.angle_gamma   90.00
#
_symmetry.space_group_name_H-M   'P 1'
#
loop_
_entity.id
_entity.type
_entity.pdbx_description
1 polymer ?
#
loop_
_entity_poly.entity_id
_entity_poly.type
_entity_poly.pdbx_seq_one_letter_code
_entity_poly.pdbx_strand_id
1 'polypeptide(L)'
;MGGVLGRSDSFRRSAPESKLEVKMVEAMQKRASEGTSMKSFNSIIMKFPKIDESLRNCKTIFEQFDEDSNGAIDPEELKHCFQKLEISAMEEEISDLFMACDINESMGINFSEFIVLLCLVYLLKEPAALQVKSRMGLPSLEATFETLVDAFVFLDKNKDGYVSKNEMVQAINETTAGERSSGRIAMKRFEEMDWDKNGTVTFKEFLFAFTRWVGIDDVEEEEDDK
;
A
#
# COMPACT_ATOMS: atom_id res chain seq x y z
N MET A 1 10.15 48.56 -26.60
CA MET A 1 9.27 48.14 -25.49
C MET A 1 9.18 46.63 -25.53
N GLY A 2 9.87 45.96 -24.62
CA GLY A 2 9.83 44.50 -24.49
C GLY A 2 8.64 44.09 -23.62
N GLY A 3 7.86 43.12 -24.08
CA GLY A 3 6.83 42.42 -23.31
C GLY A 3 7.21 40.95 -23.22
N VAL A 4 7.53 40.50 -22.02
CA VAL A 4 8.01 39.16 -21.68
C VAL A 4 6.83 38.22 -21.46
N LEU A 5 6.91 37.06 -22.12
CA LEU A 5 6.43 35.71 -21.80
C LEU A 5 5.47 35.53 -20.61
N GLY A 6 4.32 34.93 -20.89
CA GLY A 6 3.57 34.06 -19.97
C GLY A 6 3.24 32.75 -20.69
N ARG A 7 4.26 31.89 -20.87
CA ARG A 7 4.04 30.49 -21.27
C ARG A 7 3.36 29.82 -20.08
N SER A 8 2.13 29.36 -20.29
CA SER A 8 1.45 28.43 -19.41
C SER A 8 2.37 27.26 -19.11
N ASP A 9 2.67 27.08 -17.82
CA ASP A 9 3.47 25.98 -17.29
C ASP A 9 2.83 24.65 -17.70
N SER A 10 3.43 24.08 -18.73
CA SER A 10 3.28 22.70 -19.09
C SER A 10 4.11 21.94 -18.06
N PHE A 11 3.45 21.45 -17.01
CA PHE A 11 4.02 20.51 -16.05
C PHE A 11 4.62 19.35 -16.84
N ARG A 12 5.96 19.35 -16.92
CA ARG A 12 6.71 18.33 -17.65
C ARG A 12 6.81 17.08 -16.78
N ARG A 13 6.04 16.06 -17.21
CA ARG A 13 6.40 14.63 -17.33
C ARG A 13 7.14 13.99 -16.15
N SER A 14 6.40 13.17 -15.39
CA SER A 14 6.90 11.93 -14.81
C SER A 14 6.66 10.78 -15.82
N ALA A 15 7.28 9.62 -15.63
CA ALA A 15 7.36 8.47 -16.55
C ALA A 15 6.01 8.02 -17.18
N PRO A 16 5.99 7.21 -18.27
CA PRO A 16 4.76 6.51 -18.63
C PRO A 16 4.31 5.71 -17.41
N GLU A 17 3.19 6.10 -16.79
CA GLU A 17 2.56 5.33 -15.71
C GLU A 17 2.49 3.87 -16.18
N SER A 18 3.04 2.96 -15.39
CA SER A 18 3.00 1.56 -15.75
C SER A 18 1.54 1.14 -15.91
N LYS A 19 1.26 0.14 -16.78
CA LYS A 19 -0.12 -0.36 -16.94
C LYS A 19 -0.74 -0.76 -15.59
N LEU A 20 0.10 -1.21 -14.66
CA LEU A 20 -0.28 -1.54 -13.30
C LEU A 20 -0.71 -0.31 -12.50
N GLU A 21 0.05 0.79 -12.53
CA GLU A 21 -0.29 2.03 -11.82
C GLU A 21 -1.62 2.61 -12.31
N VAL A 22 -1.86 2.60 -13.62
CA VAL A 22 -3.16 3.03 -14.18
C VAL A 22 -4.30 2.16 -13.62
N LYS A 23 -4.13 0.83 -13.59
CA LYS A 23 -5.14 -0.08 -13.01
C LYS A 23 -5.36 0.19 -11.52
N MET A 24 -4.30 0.51 -10.76
CA MET A 24 -4.41 0.82 -9.33
C MET A 24 -5.19 2.12 -9.09
N VAL A 25 -4.89 3.16 -9.87
CA VAL A 25 -5.62 4.44 -9.83
C VAL A 25 -7.09 4.21 -10.17
N GLU A 26 -7.40 3.50 -11.26
CA GLU A 26 -8.78 3.17 -11.63
C GLU A 26 -9.51 2.39 -10.53
N ALA A 27 -8.84 1.41 -9.91
CA ALA A 27 -9.40 0.64 -8.81
C ALA A 27 -9.69 1.53 -7.59
N MET A 28 -8.78 2.45 -7.25
CA MET A 28 -8.98 3.41 -6.16
C MET A 28 -10.12 4.38 -6.42
N GLN A 29 -10.20 4.93 -7.63
CA GLN A 29 -11.28 5.83 -8.03
C GLN A 29 -12.64 5.14 -7.99
N LYS A 30 -12.70 3.86 -8.40
CA LYS A 30 -13.90 3.03 -8.29
C LYS A 30 -14.32 2.85 -6.83
N ARG A 31 -13.38 2.47 -5.94
CA ARG A 31 -13.65 2.33 -4.49
C ARG A 31 -14.06 3.67 -3.86
N ALA A 32 -13.42 4.76 -4.26
CA ALA A 32 -13.78 6.10 -3.80
C ALA A 32 -15.18 6.53 -4.24
N SER A 33 -15.69 6.00 -5.35
CA SER A 33 -17.07 6.21 -5.82
C SER A 33 -18.09 5.39 -5.03
N GLU A 34 -17.72 4.19 -4.56
CA GLU A 34 -18.52 3.37 -3.64
C GLU A 34 -18.60 4.01 -2.23
N GLY A 35 -17.58 4.79 -1.88
CA GLY A 35 -17.49 5.55 -0.64
C GLY A 35 -16.89 4.74 0.50
N THR A 36 -16.41 5.44 1.52
CA THR A 36 -15.77 4.81 2.68
C THR A 36 -16.61 4.95 3.94
N SER A 37 -16.58 3.92 4.79
CA SER A 37 -17.17 3.99 6.14
C SER A 37 -16.30 4.78 7.13
N MET A 38 -15.08 5.14 6.72
CA MET A 38 -14.08 5.77 7.56
C MET A 38 -14.46 7.21 7.91
N LYS A 39 -14.42 7.53 9.21
CA LYS A 39 -14.84 8.83 9.74
C LYS A 39 -13.68 9.76 10.08
N SER A 40 -12.51 9.20 10.38
CA SER A 40 -11.35 9.95 10.85
C SER A 40 -10.07 9.13 10.70
N PHE A 41 -8.94 9.83 10.56
CA PHE A 41 -7.63 9.19 10.51
C PHE A 41 -7.31 8.40 11.80
N ASN A 42 -7.75 8.91 12.97
CA ASN A 42 -7.61 8.23 14.26
C ASN A 42 -8.33 6.88 14.32
N SER A 43 -9.36 6.67 13.49
CA SER A 43 -10.03 5.37 13.41
C SER A 43 -9.13 4.29 12.83
N ILE A 44 -8.13 4.66 12.02
CA ILE A 44 -7.11 3.72 11.53
C ILE A 44 -6.16 3.35 12.67
N ILE A 45 -5.69 4.36 13.43
CA ILE A 45 -4.79 4.15 14.58
C ILE A 45 -5.41 3.19 15.61
N MET A 46 -6.71 3.32 15.88
CA MET A 46 -7.42 2.39 16.78
C MET A 46 -7.49 0.94 16.25
N LYS A 47 -7.34 0.74 14.94
CA LYS A 47 -7.30 -0.59 14.31
C LYS A 47 -5.87 -1.16 14.22
N PHE A 48 -4.82 -0.37 14.50
CA PHE A 48 -3.41 -0.82 14.38
C PHE A 48 -3.14 -2.15 15.08
N PRO A 49 -3.57 -2.40 16.33
CA PRO A 49 -3.28 -3.69 16.99
C PRO A 49 -3.90 -4.88 16.26
N LYS A 50 -5.10 -4.72 15.70
CA LYS A 50 -5.76 -5.79 14.93
C LYS A 50 -5.13 -5.97 13.57
N ILE A 51 -4.67 -4.88 12.95
CA ILE A 51 -3.95 -4.93 11.69
C ILE A 51 -2.61 -5.65 11.90
N ASP A 52 -1.84 -5.28 12.92
CA ASP A 52 -0.59 -5.95 13.30
C ASP A 52 -0.79 -7.46 13.51
N GLU A 53 -1.75 -7.85 14.36
CA GLU A 53 -2.07 -9.27 14.61
C GLU A 53 -2.42 -10.02 13.31
N SER A 54 -3.26 -9.42 12.47
CA SER A 54 -3.69 -10.01 11.19
C SER A 54 -2.51 -10.16 10.22
N LEU A 55 -1.68 -9.14 10.10
CA LEU A 55 -0.51 -9.15 9.22
C LEU A 55 0.57 -10.12 9.72
N ARG A 56 0.83 -10.20 11.03
CA ARG A 56 1.73 -11.21 11.62
C ARG A 56 1.27 -12.64 11.34
N ASN A 57 -0.03 -12.90 11.34
CA ASN A 57 -0.54 -14.22 10.98
C ASN A 57 -0.24 -14.60 9.52
N CYS A 58 0.08 -13.63 8.64
CA CYS A 58 0.56 -13.89 7.27
C CYS A 58 1.99 -14.43 7.23
N LYS A 59 2.77 -14.29 8.30
CA LYS A 59 4.18 -14.73 8.32
C LYS A 59 4.29 -16.22 8.01
N THR A 60 3.38 -17.04 8.54
CA THR A 60 3.31 -18.47 8.23
C THR A 60 3.04 -18.78 6.75
N ILE A 61 2.49 -17.83 6.00
CA ILE A 61 2.14 -17.99 4.58
C ILE A 61 3.29 -17.47 3.72
N PHE A 62 3.94 -16.41 4.16
CA PHE A 62 5.23 -15.98 3.61
C PHE A 62 6.24 -17.12 3.67
N GLU A 63 6.41 -17.77 4.82
CA GLU A 63 7.28 -18.95 5.01
C GLU A 63 6.87 -20.17 4.18
N GLN A 64 5.62 -20.26 3.71
CA GLN A 64 5.18 -21.32 2.79
C GLN A 64 5.48 -21.01 1.32
N PHE A 65 5.73 -19.74 1.00
CA PHE A 65 6.03 -19.28 -0.34
C PHE A 65 7.52 -19.13 -0.59
N ASP A 66 8.28 -18.77 0.44
CA ASP A 66 9.74 -18.82 0.51
C ASP A 66 10.18 -20.30 0.62
N GLU A 67 10.35 -20.97 -0.53
CA GLU A 67 10.60 -22.41 -0.63
C GLU A 67 12.01 -22.78 -0.20
N ASP A 68 12.97 -21.87 -0.40
CA ASP A 68 14.36 -22.05 0.02
C ASP A 68 14.66 -21.47 1.43
N SER A 69 13.69 -20.80 2.04
CA SER A 69 13.78 -20.18 3.38
C SER A 69 14.89 -19.14 3.48
N ASN A 70 15.14 -18.40 2.40
CA ASN A 70 16.16 -17.35 2.35
C ASN A 70 15.69 -16.01 2.94
N GLY A 71 14.40 -15.90 3.32
CA GLY A 71 13.80 -14.70 3.89
C GLY A 71 13.24 -13.71 2.85
N ALA A 72 13.20 -14.07 1.58
CA ALA A 72 12.68 -13.26 0.48
C ALA A 72 12.05 -14.16 -0.60
N ILE A 73 10.92 -13.71 -1.16
CA ILE A 73 10.24 -14.43 -2.25
C ILE A 73 10.79 -13.96 -3.58
N ASP A 74 11.41 -14.85 -4.34
CA ASP A 74 11.91 -14.55 -5.68
C ASP A 74 10.80 -14.57 -6.76
N PRO A 75 11.07 -14.13 -8.01
CA PRO A 75 10.07 -14.13 -9.08
C PRO A 75 9.50 -15.52 -9.41
N GLU A 76 10.32 -16.56 -9.33
CA GLU A 76 9.94 -17.95 -9.58
C GLU A 76 8.99 -18.46 -8.48
N GLU A 77 9.33 -18.23 -7.21
CA GLU A 77 8.53 -18.55 -6.03
C GLU A 77 7.21 -17.80 -6.03
N LEU A 78 7.22 -16.51 -6.40
CA LEU A 78 6.00 -15.72 -6.56
C LEU A 78 5.08 -16.33 -7.62
N LYS A 79 5.64 -16.77 -8.75
CA LYS A 79 4.86 -17.43 -9.81
C LYS A 79 4.27 -18.75 -9.32
N HIS A 80 5.04 -19.54 -8.58
CA HIS A 80 4.55 -20.76 -7.94
C HIS A 80 3.43 -20.47 -6.92
N CYS A 81 3.55 -19.38 -6.17
CA CYS A 81 2.52 -18.90 -5.24
C CYS A 81 1.20 -18.59 -5.97
N PHE A 82 1.23 -17.82 -7.06
CA PHE A 82 0.01 -17.50 -7.82
C PHE A 82 -0.67 -18.76 -8.38
N GLN A 83 0.12 -19.76 -8.80
CA GLN A 83 -0.42 -21.05 -9.23
C GLN A 83 -1.03 -21.84 -8.07
N LYS A 84 -0.36 -21.91 -6.91
CA LYS A 84 -0.87 -22.58 -5.69
C LYS A 84 -2.16 -21.94 -5.20
N LEU A 85 -2.25 -20.61 -5.28
CA LEU A 85 -3.44 -19.84 -4.92
C LEU A 85 -4.53 -19.87 -5.98
N GLU A 86 -4.34 -20.55 -7.12
CA GLU A 86 -5.27 -20.58 -8.24
C GLU A 86 -5.70 -19.17 -8.73
N ILE A 87 -4.84 -18.18 -8.53
CA ILE A 87 -5.07 -16.81 -8.96
C ILE A 87 -4.71 -16.75 -10.45
N SER A 88 -5.72 -16.49 -11.28
CA SER A 88 -5.51 -16.27 -12.71
C SER A 88 -4.82 -14.91 -12.94
N ALA A 89 -3.52 -14.96 -13.21
CA ALA A 89 -2.72 -13.82 -13.63
C ALA A 89 -1.78 -14.24 -14.77
N MET A 90 -1.52 -13.31 -15.69
CA MET A 90 -0.53 -13.54 -16.74
C MET A 90 0.88 -13.34 -16.18
N GLU A 91 1.89 -13.97 -16.79
CA GLU A 91 3.28 -13.81 -16.35
C GLU A 91 3.73 -12.34 -16.36
N GLU A 92 3.28 -11.56 -17.34
CA GLU A 92 3.50 -10.11 -17.39
C GLU A 92 2.87 -9.39 -16.18
N GLU A 93 1.68 -9.81 -15.73
CA GLU A 93 1.03 -9.19 -14.55
C GLU A 93 1.75 -9.55 -13.25
N ILE A 94 2.26 -10.78 -13.13
CA ILE A 94 3.04 -11.22 -11.98
C ILE A 94 4.36 -10.46 -11.94
N SER A 95 5.03 -10.31 -13.08
CA SER A 95 6.26 -9.53 -13.21
C SER A 95 6.03 -8.05 -12.88
N ASP A 96 4.95 -7.45 -13.39
CA ASP A 96 4.60 -6.05 -13.10
C ASP A 96 4.34 -5.87 -11.60
N LEU A 97 3.64 -6.82 -10.96
CA LEU A 97 3.37 -6.80 -9.51
C LEU A 97 4.66 -6.95 -8.69
N PHE A 98 5.55 -7.87 -9.08
CA PHE A 98 6.84 -8.07 -8.44
C PHE A 98 7.65 -6.78 -8.46
N MET A 99 7.84 -6.19 -9.64
CA MET A 99 8.60 -4.95 -9.83
C MET A 99 7.99 -3.76 -9.09
N ALA A 100 6.67 -3.77 -8.87
CA ALA A 100 6.01 -2.72 -8.12
C ALA A 100 6.13 -2.87 -6.60
N CYS A 101 6.43 -4.07 -6.09
CA CYS A 101 6.55 -4.36 -4.66
C CYS A 101 8.01 -4.41 -4.19
N ASP A 102 8.96 -4.78 -5.06
CA ASP A 102 10.42 -4.75 -4.80
C ASP A 102 10.92 -3.30 -4.75
N ILE A 103 10.59 -2.60 -3.66
CA ILE A 103 10.86 -1.16 -3.48
C ILE A 103 12.33 -0.93 -3.14
N ASN A 104 12.95 -1.88 -2.44
CA ASN A 104 14.37 -1.82 -2.07
C ASN A 104 15.32 -2.33 -3.17
N GLU A 105 14.79 -2.73 -4.34
CA GLU A 105 15.52 -3.31 -5.47
C GLU A 105 16.41 -4.50 -5.05
N SER A 106 15.94 -5.29 -4.09
CA SER A 106 16.68 -6.44 -3.57
C SER A 106 16.59 -7.67 -4.46
N MET A 107 15.78 -7.62 -5.53
CA MET A 107 15.45 -8.76 -6.39
C MET A 107 14.77 -9.91 -5.63
N GLY A 108 14.10 -9.59 -4.52
CA GLY A 108 13.30 -10.50 -3.73
C GLY A 108 12.28 -9.72 -2.91
N ILE A 109 11.12 -10.30 -2.65
CA ILE A 109 10.06 -9.66 -1.87
C ILE A 109 10.23 -10.09 -0.42
N ASN A 110 10.62 -9.16 0.45
CA ASN A 110 10.67 -9.41 1.89
C ASN A 110 9.26 -9.46 2.50
N PHE A 111 9.14 -9.78 3.79
CA PHE A 111 7.83 -9.92 4.45
C PHE A 111 6.95 -8.66 4.36
N SER A 112 7.53 -7.47 4.53
CA SER A 112 6.78 -6.21 4.47
C SER A 112 6.32 -5.89 3.04
N GLU A 113 7.15 -6.16 2.05
CA GLU A 113 6.78 -6.05 0.62
C GLU A 113 5.75 -7.10 0.21
N PHE A 114 5.79 -8.29 0.82
CA PHE A 114 4.79 -9.33 0.60
C PHE A 114 3.40 -8.91 1.09
N ILE A 115 3.31 -8.18 2.20
CA ILE A 115 2.03 -7.57 2.64
C ILE A 115 1.52 -6.56 1.61
N VAL A 116 2.41 -5.72 1.06
CA VAL A 116 2.04 -4.77 -0.01
C VAL A 116 1.51 -5.54 -1.21
N LEU A 117 2.21 -6.58 -1.67
CA LEU A 117 1.80 -7.45 -2.76
C LEU A 117 0.40 -8.04 -2.53
N LEU A 118 0.15 -8.65 -1.37
CA LEU A 118 -1.17 -9.22 -1.06
C LEU A 118 -2.29 -8.15 -1.10
N CYS A 119 -2.02 -6.95 -0.60
CA CYS A 119 -2.97 -5.85 -0.64
C CYS A 119 -3.22 -5.34 -2.07
N LEU A 120 -2.19 -5.30 -2.93
CA LEU A 120 -2.35 -4.94 -4.35
C LEU A 120 -3.13 -5.99 -5.12
N VAL A 121 -2.86 -7.28 -4.87
CA VAL A 121 -3.64 -8.39 -5.44
C VAL A 121 -5.10 -8.29 -5.01
N TYR A 122 -5.36 -7.98 -3.73
CA TYR A 122 -6.72 -7.73 -3.22
C TYR A 122 -7.43 -6.55 -3.88
N LEU A 123 -6.71 -5.47 -4.18
CA LEU A 123 -7.26 -4.30 -4.84
C LEU A 123 -7.58 -4.55 -6.32
N LEU A 124 -6.68 -5.22 -7.03
CA LEU A 124 -6.70 -5.35 -8.49
C LEU A 124 -7.49 -6.55 -8.99
N LYS A 125 -7.57 -7.62 -8.19
CA LYS A 125 -8.39 -8.80 -8.52
C LYS A 125 -9.71 -8.70 -7.78
N GLU A 126 -10.79 -9.20 -8.37
CA GLU A 126 -12.10 -9.16 -7.71
C GLU A 126 -12.04 -9.87 -6.34
N PRO A 127 -12.78 -9.41 -5.32
CA PRO A 127 -12.85 -10.09 -4.02
C PRO A 127 -13.35 -11.54 -4.14
N ALA A 128 -13.97 -11.90 -5.27
CA ALA A 128 -14.28 -13.28 -5.64
C ALA A 128 -13.03 -14.14 -5.91
N ALA A 129 -11.98 -13.58 -6.52
CA ALA A 129 -10.71 -14.28 -6.77
C ALA A 129 -9.96 -14.59 -5.48
N LEU A 130 -10.16 -13.80 -4.42
CA LEU A 130 -9.62 -14.10 -3.09
C LEU A 130 -10.51 -15.07 -2.28
N GLN A 131 -11.67 -15.54 -2.79
CA GLN A 131 -12.49 -16.59 -2.15
C GLN A 131 -11.76 -17.93 -1.96
N VAL A 132 -10.51 -18.02 -2.40
CA VAL A 132 -9.52 -19.04 -2.01
C VAL A 132 -9.25 -19.06 -0.49
N LYS A 133 -9.86 -18.14 0.28
CA LYS A 133 -10.03 -18.04 1.76
C LYS A 133 -9.83 -19.31 2.56
N SER A 134 -10.33 -20.46 2.09
CA SER A 134 -10.30 -21.72 2.86
C SER A 134 -9.14 -22.67 2.52
N ARG A 135 -8.37 -22.46 1.45
CA ARG A 135 -7.38 -23.46 0.99
C ARG A 135 -6.00 -23.32 1.64
N MET A 136 -5.61 -22.09 2.01
CA MET A 136 -4.26 -21.81 2.54
C MET A 136 -4.22 -21.51 4.05
N GLY A 137 -5.37 -21.52 4.73
CA GLY A 137 -5.44 -21.08 6.14
C GLY A 137 -5.18 -19.58 6.33
N LEU A 138 -5.35 -18.78 5.27
CA LEU A 138 -5.18 -17.33 5.31
C LEU A 138 -6.13 -16.75 6.37
N PRO A 139 -5.63 -15.98 7.34
CA PRO A 139 -6.47 -15.26 8.29
C PRO A 139 -7.45 -14.37 7.53
N SER A 140 -8.48 -13.86 8.22
CA SER A 140 -9.39 -12.84 7.71
C SER A 140 -8.66 -11.50 7.46
N LEU A 141 -7.79 -11.47 6.44
CA LEU A 141 -7.05 -10.28 6.01
C LEU A 141 -7.92 -9.31 5.23
N GLU A 142 -9.06 -9.76 4.73
CA GLU A 142 -9.99 -8.91 3.98
C GLU A 142 -10.35 -7.66 4.77
N ALA A 143 -10.67 -7.81 6.07
CA ALA A 143 -10.98 -6.67 6.92
C ALA A 143 -9.78 -5.71 7.10
N THR A 144 -8.56 -6.25 7.03
CA THR A 144 -7.31 -5.49 7.11
C THR A 144 -7.08 -4.72 5.82
N PHE A 145 -7.04 -5.40 4.68
CA PHE A 145 -6.86 -4.76 3.37
C PHE A 145 -7.99 -3.79 3.05
N GLU A 146 -9.23 -4.12 3.38
CA GLU A 146 -10.36 -3.19 3.25
C GLU A 146 -10.17 -1.95 4.11
N THR A 147 -9.63 -2.09 5.34
CA THR A 147 -9.30 -0.93 6.18
C THR A 147 -8.20 -0.07 5.55
N LEU A 148 -7.20 -0.66 4.89
CA LEU A 148 -6.12 0.07 4.21
C LEU A 148 -6.63 0.81 2.97
N VAL A 149 -7.48 0.16 2.18
CA VAL A 149 -8.15 0.78 1.02
C VAL A 149 -9.06 1.92 1.47
N ASP A 150 -9.89 1.69 2.50
CA ASP A 150 -10.75 2.72 3.10
C ASP A 150 -9.93 3.93 3.60
N ALA A 151 -8.77 3.66 4.21
CA ALA A 151 -7.87 4.70 4.69
C ALA A 151 -7.33 5.56 3.56
N PHE A 152 -6.89 4.95 2.46
CA PHE A 152 -6.40 5.69 1.30
C PHE A 152 -7.53 6.51 0.65
N VAL A 153 -8.70 5.90 0.44
CA VAL A 153 -9.90 6.58 -0.09
C VAL A 153 -10.34 7.74 0.80
N PHE A 154 -10.18 7.63 2.13
CA PHE A 154 -10.50 8.71 3.06
C PHE A 154 -9.52 9.90 2.92
N LEU A 155 -8.24 9.61 2.64
CA LEU A 155 -7.20 10.60 2.42
C LEU A 155 -7.37 11.29 1.05
N ASP A 156 -7.61 10.53 -0.02
CA ASP A 156 -7.81 11.03 -1.39
C ASP A 156 -9.20 11.68 -1.55
N LYS A 157 -9.27 12.99 -1.26
CA LYS A 157 -10.54 13.73 -1.24
C LYS A 157 -11.01 14.08 -2.65
N ASN A 158 -10.07 14.44 -3.52
CA ASN A 158 -10.38 14.83 -4.90
C ASN A 158 -10.62 13.60 -5.81
N LYS A 159 -10.29 12.39 -5.32
CA LYS A 159 -10.46 11.10 -5.99
C LYS A 159 -9.62 11.01 -7.27
N ASP A 160 -8.44 11.60 -7.27
CA ASP A 160 -7.52 11.53 -8.40
C ASP A 160 -6.69 10.24 -8.39
N GLY A 161 -6.74 9.46 -7.30
CA GLY A 161 -5.97 8.23 -7.10
C GLY A 161 -4.65 8.45 -6.37
N TYR A 162 -4.37 9.68 -5.97
CA TYR A 162 -3.16 10.10 -5.27
C TYR A 162 -3.54 10.87 -4.01
N VAL A 163 -2.65 10.90 -3.03
CA VAL A 163 -2.83 11.74 -1.83
C VAL A 163 -1.86 12.89 -1.89
N SER A 164 -2.39 14.11 -1.98
CA SER A 164 -1.59 15.33 -1.92
C SER A 164 -1.29 15.75 -0.48
N LYS A 165 -0.27 16.58 -0.31
CA LYS A 165 0.06 17.18 0.99
C LYS A 165 -1.13 17.93 1.62
N ASN A 166 -1.92 18.62 0.80
CA ASN A 166 -3.07 19.38 1.27
C ASN A 166 -4.16 18.45 1.82
N GLU A 167 -4.39 17.33 1.15
CA GLU A 167 -5.37 16.33 1.56
C GLU A 167 -4.97 15.64 2.86
N MET A 168 -3.69 15.27 3.01
CA MET A 168 -3.16 14.74 4.26
C MET A 168 -3.37 15.70 5.43
N VAL A 169 -3.05 16.99 5.23
CA VAL A 169 -3.23 18.04 6.25
C VAL A 169 -4.71 18.21 6.59
N GLN A 170 -5.60 18.20 5.59
CA GLN A 170 -7.04 18.29 5.82
C GLN A 170 -7.57 17.09 6.61
N ALA A 171 -7.24 15.87 6.20
CA ALA A 171 -7.71 14.64 6.86
C ALA A 171 -7.31 14.57 8.34
N ILE A 172 -6.10 15.01 8.68
CA ILE A 172 -5.61 15.06 10.07
C ILE A 172 -6.24 16.21 10.85
N ASN A 173 -6.36 17.41 10.24
CA ASN A 173 -6.97 18.58 10.89
C ASN A 173 -8.47 18.39 11.17
N GLU A 174 -9.21 17.74 10.27
CA GLU A 174 -10.62 17.37 10.46
C GLU A 174 -10.81 16.47 11.69
N THR A 175 -9.78 15.67 12.02
CA THR A 175 -9.81 14.72 13.12
C THR A 175 -9.31 15.30 14.45
N THR A 176 -8.45 16.32 14.42
CA THR A 176 -7.74 16.88 15.59
C THR A 176 -8.01 18.39 15.79
N ALA A 177 -9.23 18.83 15.46
CA ALA A 177 -9.63 20.23 15.54
C ALA A 177 -9.28 20.86 16.91
N GLY A 178 -8.22 21.66 16.94
CA GLY A 178 -7.73 22.35 18.14
C GLY A 178 -6.28 22.04 18.55
N GLU A 179 -5.64 21.01 18.00
CA GLU A 179 -4.25 20.70 18.32
C GLU A 179 -3.26 21.51 17.47
N ARG A 180 -2.44 22.34 18.11
CA ARG A 180 -1.41 23.16 17.43
C ARG A 180 -0.35 22.32 16.70
N SER A 181 -0.26 21.02 16.97
CA SER A 181 0.70 20.08 16.37
C SER A 181 0.16 19.31 15.16
N SER A 182 -1.14 19.36 14.87
CA SER A 182 -1.78 18.54 13.82
C SER A 182 -1.12 18.70 12.45
N GLY A 183 -0.82 19.94 12.05
CA GLY A 183 -0.14 20.24 10.78
C GLY A 183 1.30 19.72 10.72
N ARG A 184 2.03 19.70 11.85
CA ARG A 184 3.39 19.15 11.90
C ARG A 184 3.38 17.62 11.81
N ILE A 185 2.40 16.98 12.46
CA ILE A 185 2.20 15.54 12.39
C ILE A 185 1.84 15.14 10.96
N ALA A 186 0.90 15.84 10.33
CA ALA A 186 0.52 15.59 8.95
C ALA A 186 1.68 15.72 7.98
N MET A 187 2.52 16.75 8.15
CA MET A 187 3.69 16.94 7.31
C MET A 187 4.72 15.83 7.49
N LYS A 188 4.99 15.40 8.74
CA LYS A 188 5.89 14.27 9.01
C LYS A 188 5.37 12.96 8.39
N ARG A 189 4.08 12.68 8.55
CA ARG A 189 3.45 11.47 7.98
C ARG A 189 3.44 11.50 6.45
N PHE A 190 3.21 12.66 5.85
CA PHE A 190 3.32 12.83 4.40
C PHE A 190 4.75 12.58 3.92
N GLU A 191 5.76 13.17 4.57
CA GLU A 191 7.18 12.97 4.22
C GLU A 191 7.65 11.52 4.40
N GLU A 192 7.07 10.78 5.33
CA GLU A 192 7.32 9.34 5.52
C GLU A 192 6.68 8.48 4.42
N MET A 193 5.61 8.96 3.77
CA MET A 193 4.94 8.27 2.65
C MET A 193 5.55 8.63 1.29
N ASP A 194 5.81 9.92 1.04
CA ASP A 194 6.33 10.47 -0.23
C ASP A 194 7.83 10.15 -0.39
N TRP A 195 8.14 8.87 -0.63
CA TRP A 195 9.50 8.34 -0.68
C TRP A 195 10.29 8.91 -1.85
N ASP A 196 9.66 9.00 -3.03
CA ASP A 196 10.30 9.54 -4.23
C ASP A 196 10.34 11.08 -4.26
N LYS A 197 9.64 11.74 -3.31
CA LYS A 197 9.56 13.20 -3.13
C LYS A 197 8.98 13.92 -4.33
N ASN A 198 8.09 13.26 -5.08
CA ASN A 198 7.40 13.87 -6.20
C ASN A 198 6.26 14.81 -5.74
N GLY A 199 5.92 14.80 -4.44
CA GLY A 199 4.91 15.67 -3.84
C GLY A 199 3.49 15.10 -3.86
N THR A 200 3.34 13.85 -4.25
CA THR A 200 2.10 13.05 -4.24
C THR A 200 2.39 11.67 -3.68
N VAL A 201 1.44 11.12 -2.92
CA VAL A 201 1.57 9.78 -2.35
C VAL A 201 0.69 8.83 -3.15
N THR A 202 1.32 7.83 -3.76
CA THR A 202 0.65 6.71 -4.40
C THR A 202 0.13 5.70 -3.38
N PHE A 203 -0.76 4.80 -3.79
CA PHE A 203 -1.22 3.74 -2.89
C PHE A 203 -0.09 2.81 -2.42
N LYS A 204 0.93 2.56 -3.26
CA LYS A 204 2.10 1.74 -2.91
C LYS A 204 2.89 2.38 -1.77
N GLU A 205 3.20 3.66 -1.94
CA GLU A 205 3.89 4.48 -0.94
C GLU A 205 3.13 4.56 0.38
N PHE A 206 1.81 4.72 0.31
CA PHE A 206 0.94 4.64 1.48
C PHE A 206 1.08 3.30 2.20
N LEU A 207 0.95 2.17 1.49
CA LEU A 207 1.02 0.84 2.09
C LEU A 207 2.37 0.58 2.74
N PHE A 208 3.47 0.96 2.08
CA PHE A 208 4.82 0.74 2.58
C PHE A 208 5.13 1.57 3.84
N ALA A 209 4.74 2.85 3.85
CA ALA A 209 4.85 3.65 5.06
C ALA A 209 3.97 3.09 6.19
N PHE A 210 2.80 2.55 5.83
CA PHE A 210 1.85 2.02 6.79
C PHE A 210 2.34 0.74 7.47
N THR A 211 2.90 -0.22 6.72
CA THR A 211 3.48 -1.45 7.31
C THR A 211 4.57 -1.12 8.32
N ARG A 212 5.39 -0.11 8.03
CA ARG A 212 6.41 0.42 8.95
C ARG A 212 5.80 1.08 10.19
N TRP A 213 4.69 1.80 10.07
CA TRP A 213 4.03 2.44 11.21
C TRP A 213 3.34 1.46 12.15
N VAL A 214 2.89 0.33 11.61
CA VAL A 214 2.31 -0.76 12.39
C VAL A 214 3.39 -1.52 13.18
N GLY A 215 4.66 -1.39 12.81
CA GLY A 215 5.79 -2.04 13.49
C GLY A 215 6.02 -3.47 13.01
N ILE A 216 5.73 -3.75 11.74
CA ILE A 216 5.89 -5.09 11.15
C ILE A 216 7.37 -5.40 10.91
N ASP A 217 8.19 -4.38 10.68
CA ASP A 217 9.64 -4.50 10.47
C ASP A 217 10.41 -4.78 11.79
N ASP A 218 9.81 -4.52 12.96
CA ASP A 218 10.51 -4.55 14.27
C ASP A 218 10.72 -5.98 14.82
N VAL A 219 10.54 -7.03 14.01
CA VAL A 219 10.55 -8.43 14.47
C VAL A 219 11.91 -9.12 14.26
N GLU A 220 12.91 -8.44 13.68
CA GLU A 220 14.24 -9.01 13.48
C GLU A 220 15.22 -8.86 14.67
N GLU A 221 14.85 -8.20 15.77
CA GLU A 221 15.80 -7.94 16.89
C GLU A 221 15.54 -8.70 18.21
N GLU A 222 14.68 -9.72 18.26
CA GLU A 222 14.49 -10.53 19.50
C GLU A 222 14.72 -12.04 19.33
N GLU A 223 15.77 -12.47 18.63
CA GLU A 223 16.33 -13.83 18.82
C GLU A 223 17.87 -13.83 18.76
N ASP A 224 18.52 -13.22 19.75
CA ASP A 224 19.91 -13.54 20.09
C ASP A 224 20.21 -13.10 21.54
N ASP A 225 19.55 -13.74 22.51
CA ASP A 225 20.05 -13.82 23.90
C ASP A 225 19.27 -14.90 24.68
N LYS A 226 19.70 -16.16 24.55
CA LYS A 226 19.71 -17.17 25.64
C LYS A 226 20.50 -18.44 25.31
#